data_AF-A0A090TBJ8-F1
#
_entry.id   AF-A0A090TBJ8-F1
#
_cell.length_a   1.000
_cell.length_b   1.000
_cell.length_c   1.000
_cell.angle_alpha   90.00
_cell.angle_beta   90.00
_cell.angle_gamma   90.00
#
_symmetry.space_group_name_H-M   'P 1'
#
loop_
_entity.id
_entity.type
_entity.pdbx_description
1 polymer ?
#
loop_
_entity_poly.entity_id
_entity_poly.type
_entity_poly.pdbx_seq_one_letter_code
_entity_poly.pdbx_strand_id
1 'polypeptide(L)' 'MEAMSTLIAFGREQMGARCIFAETRAGNKAAIAVCERLGLQKVNRESDDLTQMSVIRLERCY' A
#
# COMPACT_ATOMS: atom_id res chain seq x y z
N MET A 1 6.42 12.75 -3.42
CA MET A 1 6.75 11.33 -3.65
C MET A 1 8.00 10.92 -2.87
N GLU A 2 9.00 11.81 -2.83
CA GLU A 2 10.32 11.53 -2.26
C GLU A 2 10.33 10.99 -0.81
N ALA A 3 9.48 11.51 0.08
CA ALA A 3 9.44 11.03 1.47
C ALA A 3 9.06 9.54 1.61
N MET A 4 8.10 9.05 0.82
CA MET A 4 7.65 7.66 0.90
C MET A 4 8.69 6.70 0.31
N SER A 5 9.33 7.06 -0.81
CA SER A 5 10.41 6.25 -1.38
C SER A 5 11.60 6.14 -0.43
N THR A 6 11.96 7.24 0.26
CA THR A 6 13.05 7.23 1.25
C THR A 6 12.71 6.34 2.44
N LEU A 7 11.48 6.40 2.95
CA LEU A 7 11.03 5.54 4.05
C LEU A 7 11.04 4.06 3.66
N ILE A 8 10.63 3.73 2.43
CA ILE A 8 10.68 2.37 1.89
C ILE A 8 12.13 1.87 1.79
N ALA A 9 13.03 2.67 1.24
CA ALA A 9 14.44 2.31 1.14
C ALA A 9 15.06 2.06 2.52
N PHE A 10 14.83 2.97 3.46
CA PHE A 10 15.27 2.83 4.84
C PHE A 10 14.76 1.55 5.49
N GLY A 11 13.46 1.26 5.39
CA GLY A 11 12.87 0.05 5.96
C GLY A 11 13.50 -1.23 5.39
N ARG A 12 13.83 -1.25 4.10
CA ARG A 12 14.48 -2.42 3.49
C ARG A 12 15.92 -2.57 3.93
N GLU A 13 16.70 -1.50 3.81
CA GLU A 13 18.16 -1.55 3.98
C GLU A 13 18.56 -1.62 5.45
N GLN A 14 17.87 -0.86 6.31
CA GLN A 14 18.24 -0.72 7.72
C GLN A 14 17.45 -1.64 8.64
N MET A 15 16.20 -1.96 8.28
CA MET A 15 15.32 -2.79 9.12
C MET A 15 15.11 -4.20 8.56
N GLY A 16 15.64 -4.52 7.37
CA GLY A 16 15.45 -5.82 6.73
C GLY A 16 14.00 -6.13 6.38
N ALA A 17 13.16 -5.09 6.18
CA ALA A 17 11.75 -5.26 5.88
C ALA A 17 11.56 -6.04 4.57
N ARG A 18 10.93 -7.21 4.67
CA ARG A 18 10.65 -8.09 3.52
C ARG A 18 9.38 -7.71 2.77
N CYS A 19 8.43 -7.07 3.44
CA CYS A 19 7.17 -6.65 2.84
C CYS A 19 6.74 -5.29 3.41
N ILE A 20 6.04 -4.51 2.59
CA ILE A 20 5.45 -3.23 2.95
C ILE A 20 3.99 -3.27 2.52
N PHE A 21 3.10 -2.77 3.38
CA PHE A 21 1.68 -2.66 3.10
C PHE A 21 1.16 -1.25 3.36
N ALA A 22 0.14 -0.87 2.61
CA ALA A 22 -0.60 0.37 2.80
C ALA A 22 -2.10 0.09 2.72
N GLU A 23 -2.88 0.78 3.54
CA GLU A 23 -4.33 0.67 3.57
C GLU A 23 -4.96 2.03 3.26
N THR A 24 -5.97 2.05 2.40
CA THR A 24 -6.67 3.27 2.01
C THR A 24 -8.10 2.97 1.63
N ARG A 25 -8.98 3.98 1.66
CA ARG A 25 -10.35 3.84 1.14
C ARG A 25 -10.29 3.53 -0.36
N ALA A 26 -11.14 2.64 -0.85
CA ALA A 26 -11.24 2.29 -2.26
C ALA A 26 -11.52 3.52 -3.16
N GLY A 27 -12.25 4.51 -2.62
CA GLY A 27 -12.51 5.78 -3.30
C GLY A 27 -11.32 6.74 -3.37
N ASN A 28 -10.26 6.52 -2.59
CA ASN A 28 -9.09 7.40 -2.55
C ASN A 28 -8.10 7.07 -3.68
N LYS A 29 -8.51 7.41 -4.91
CA LYS A 29 -7.74 7.16 -6.14
C LYS A 29 -6.32 7.77 -6.10
N ALA A 30 -6.14 8.90 -5.40
CA ALA A 30 -4.85 9.56 -5.27
C ALA A 30 -3.86 8.71 -4.45
N ALA A 31 -4.27 8.21 -3.29
CA ALA A 31 -3.44 7.32 -2.48
C ALA A 31 -3.12 6.01 -3.20
N ILE A 32 -4.11 5.44 -3.91
CA ILE A 32 -3.94 4.23 -4.72
C ILE A 32 -2.88 4.44 -5.78
N ALA A 33 -2.98 5.52 -6.56
CA ALA A 33 -2.01 5.83 -7.61
C ALA A 33 -0.59 6.06 -7.05
N VAL A 34 -0.46 6.63 -5.84
CA VAL A 34 0.83 6.77 -5.18
C VAL A 34 1.41 5.39 -4.80
N CYS A 35 0.59 4.52 -4.21
CA CYS A 35 1.01 3.16 -3.84
C CYS A 35 1.43 2.34 -5.06
N GLU A 36 0.66 2.41 -6.15
CA GLU A 36 0.97 1.74 -7.42
C GLU A 36 2.29 2.24 -8.02
N ARG A 37 2.56 3.55 -7.99
CA ARG A 37 3.85 4.14 -8.44
C ARG A 37 5.04 3.71 -7.58
N LEU A 38 4.81 3.37 -6.32
CA LEU A 38 5.83 2.81 -5.41
C LEU A 38 5.99 1.28 -5.57
N GLY A 39 5.21 0.67 -6.47
CA GLY A 39 5.25 -0.75 -6.79
C GLY A 39 4.41 -1.63 -5.87
N LEU A 40 3.52 -1.06 -5.05
CA LEU A 40 2.58 -1.84 -4.26
C LEU A 40 1.41 -2.28 -5.14
N GLN A 41 0.96 -3.51 -4.94
CA GLN A 41 -0.11 -4.15 -5.70
C GLN A 41 -1.31 -4.40 -4.78
N LYS A 42 -2.52 -4.22 -5.30
CA LYS A 42 -3.75 -4.50 -4.53
C LYS A 42 -3.78 -5.98 -4.13
N VAL A 43 -4.02 -6.22 -2.86
CA VAL A 43 -4.25 -7.57 -2.32
C VAL A 43 -5.76 -7.77 -2.34
N ASN A 44 -6.25 -8.75 -3.11
CA ASN A 44 -7.67 -9.08 -3.14
C ASN A 44 -8.09 -9.64 -1.77
N ARG A 45 -8.60 -8.76 -0.92
CA ARG A 45 -9.50 -9.12 0.16
C ARG A 45 -10.82 -8.43 -0.16
N GLU A 46 -11.64 -9.08 -0.97
CA GLU A 46 -13.05 -8.77 -1.06
C GLU A 46 -13.66 -9.04 0.32
N SER A 47 -13.67 -8.03 1.19
CA SER A 47 -14.66 -7.98 2.24
C SER A 47 -15.93 -7.42 1.59
N ASP A 48 -16.82 -8.33 1.18
CA ASP A 48 -18.15 -8.07 0.61
C ASP A 48 -19.13 -7.40 1.59
N ASP A 49 -18.65 -6.56 2.50
CA ASP A 49 -19.51 -5.75 3.34
C ASP A 49 -19.84 -4.45 2.59
N LEU A 50 -20.92 -4.51 1.81
CA LEU A 50 -21.61 -3.39 1.14
C LEU A 50 -22.00 -2.22 2.08
N THR A 51 -21.73 -2.35 3.39
CA THR A 51 -22.06 -1.39 4.44
C THR A 51 -20.83 -0.73 5.07
N GLN A 52 -19.62 -1.24 4.83
CA GLN A 52 -18.36 -0.70 5.34
C GLN A 52 -17.65 0.02 4.18
N MET A 53 -17.22 1.26 4.39
CA MET A 53 -16.40 1.98 3.42
C MET A 53 -15.20 1.10 3.03
N SER A 54 -15.22 0.52 1.83
CA SER A 54 -14.28 -0.51 1.43
C SER A 54 -12.84 0.00 1.57
N VAL A 55 -12.13 -0.51 2.57
CA VAL A 55 -10.69 -0.27 2.73
C VAL A 55 -10.00 -1.31 1.88
N ILE A 56 -9.08 -0.86 1.03
CA ILE A 56 -8.24 -1.74 0.23
C ILE A 56 -6.83 -1.74 0.81
N ARG A 57 -6.17 -2.89 0.71
CA ARG A 57 -4.77 -3.07 1.05
C ARG A 57 -3.96 -3.20 -0.23
N LEU A 58 -2.82 -2.52 -0.29
CA LEU A 58 -1.80 -2.73 -1.31
C LEU A 58 -0.51 -3.20 -0.63
N GLU A 59 0.22 -4.11 -1.26
CA GLU A 59 1.48 -4.64 -0.72
C GLU A 59 2.57 -4.81 -1.76
N ARG A 60 3.82 -4.81 -1.28
CA ARG A 60 5.00 -5.19 -2.05
C ARG A 60 5.95 -5.95 -1.15
N CYS A 61 6.35 -7.14 -1.58
CA CYS A 61 7.41 -7.93 -0.95
C CYS A 61 8.69 -7.91 -1.79
N TYR A 62 9.84 -8.15 -1.15
CA TYR A 62 11.19 -8.09 -1.71
C TYR A 62 11.95 -9.40 -1.52
#